data_AF-A0A9P9ZBW0-F1
#
_entry.id   AF-A0A9P9ZBW0-F1
#
_cell.length_a   1.000
_cell.length_b   1.000
_cell.length_c   1.000
_cell.angle_alpha   90.00
_cell.angle_beta   90.00
_cell.angle_gamma   90.00
#
_symmetry.space_group_name_H-M   'P 1'
#
loop_
_entity.id
_entity.type
_entity.pdbx_description
1 polymer ?
#
loop_
_entity_poly.entity_id
_entity_poly.type
_entity_poly.pdbx_seq_one_letter_code
_entity_poly.pdbx_strand_id
1 'polypeptide(L)'
;MASRRNSLSPPERKDTMDPGAHELPGSDNEDHYSDAISGSASPKAPSSPIPKTRVERVDDKPAYGEVPGTQAYAMREGDAKPDEFAIIPDPDAKLTAEEHDERRPSTPGGRPIPKTVVEETPDSAGAVTHPEVEERHRVDSPPDVLVKADGQKIENEKGGDNGTDA
;
A
#
# COMPACT_ATOMS: atom_id res chain seq x y z
N MET A 1 -50.77 13.91 15.86
CA MET A 1 -50.17 14.51 14.65
C MET A 1 -49.03 15.41 15.09
N ALA A 2 -47.79 15.09 14.70
CA ALA A 2 -46.58 15.77 15.16
C ALA A 2 -46.40 17.11 14.44
N SER A 3 -46.35 18.20 15.20
CA SER A 3 -46.02 19.53 14.69
C SER A 3 -44.52 19.61 14.39
N ARG A 4 -44.15 19.63 13.10
CA ARG A 4 -42.79 19.90 12.63
C ARG A 4 -42.41 21.34 13.00
N ARG A 5 -41.40 21.51 13.86
CA ARG A 5 -40.76 22.81 14.07
C ARG A 5 -39.86 23.12 12.87
N ASN A 6 -40.41 23.85 11.90
CA ASN A 6 -39.69 24.44 10.78
C ASN A 6 -39.13 25.81 11.18
N SER A 7 -38.02 25.86 11.90
CA SER A 7 -37.31 27.13 12.13
C SER A 7 -35.79 26.93 12.19
N LEU A 8 -35.22 26.57 11.04
CA LEU A 8 -33.78 26.67 10.78
C LEU A 8 -33.43 28.05 10.21
N SER A 9 -34.01 29.11 10.78
CA SER A 9 -33.57 30.47 10.43
C SER A 9 -32.23 30.74 11.12
N PRO A 10 -31.20 31.19 10.38
CA PRO A 10 -29.94 31.60 10.99
C PRO A 10 -30.17 32.65 12.08
N PRO A 11 -29.41 32.61 13.20
CA PRO A 11 -29.55 33.59 14.27
C PRO A 11 -29.24 35.01 13.76
N GLU A 12 -29.89 36.02 14.36
CA GLU A 12 -29.61 37.42 14.07
C GLU A 12 -28.13 37.74 14.37
N ARG A 13 -27.38 38.17 13.35
CA ARG A 13 -26.01 38.66 13.52
C ARG A 13 -26.08 40.04 14.17
N LYS A 14 -25.77 40.12 15.46
CA LYS A 14 -25.53 41.40 16.17
C LYS A 14 -24.03 41.52 16.40
N ASP A 15 -23.50 42.70 16.11
CA ASP A 15 -22.11 43.13 16.36
C ASP A 15 -21.01 42.40 15.57
N THR A 16 -21.22 42.15 14.28
CA THR A 16 -20.15 41.68 13.36
C THR A 16 -19.44 42.83 12.64
N MET A 17 -19.31 44.00 13.26
CA MET A 17 -18.46 45.07 12.73
C MET A 17 -17.02 44.74 13.14
N ASP A 18 -16.34 43.98 12.30
CA ASP A 18 -14.88 43.85 12.34
C ASP A 18 -14.29 45.20 11.93
N PRO A 19 -13.59 45.94 12.81
CA PRO A 19 -12.85 47.14 12.42
C PRO A 19 -11.65 46.65 11.60
N GLY A 20 -11.91 46.37 10.32
CA GLY A 20 -10.94 45.76 9.41
C GLY A 20 -9.57 46.44 9.46
N ALA A 21 -8.55 45.69 9.06
CA ALA A 21 -7.15 46.13 9.11
C ALA A 21 -6.97 47.55 8.57
N HIS A 22 -6.41 48.45 9.39
CA HIS A 22 -6.17 49.83 9.01
C HIS A 22 -5.02 49.90 7.99
N GLU A 23 -5.24 50.55 6.84
CA GLU A 23 -4.21 50.76 5.82
C GLU A 23 -3.00 51.52 6.40
N LEU A 24 -1.82 50.91 6.33
CA LEU A 24 -0.55 51.53 6.68
C LEU A 24 -0.13 52.49 5.55
N PRO A 25 0.29 53.74 5.85
CA PRO A 25 0.75 54.66 4.82
C PRO A 25 2.10 54.20 4.27
N GLY A 26 2.08 53.59 3.08
CA GLY A 26 3.30 53.22 2.34
C GLY A 26 3.32 51.87 1.65
N SER A 27 2.20 51.13 1.57
CA SER A 27 2.17 49.87 0.83
C SER A 27 1.80 50.07 -0.64
N ASP A 28 2.73 50.65 -1.40
CA ASP A 28 2.67 50.69 -2.87
C ASP A 28 3.21 49.35 -3.40
N ASN A 29 2.37 48.31 -3.35
CA ASN A 29 2.66 47.01 -3.95
C ASN A 29 1.54 46.68 -4.95
N GLU A 30 1.82 47.03 -6.20
CA GLU A 30 1.18 46.62 -7.45
C GLU A 30 1.30 45.08 -7.62
N ASP A 31 0.65 44.32 -6.75
CA ASP A 31 0.40 42.89 -6.92
C ASP A 31 -1.08 42.65 -6.64
N HIS A 32 -1.92 43.08 -7.59
CA HIS A 32 -3.33 42.75 -7.61
C HIS A 32 -3.51 41.25 -7.93
N TYR A 33 -3.40 40.39 -6.91
CA TYR A 33 -3.88 39.00 -6.97
C TYR A 33 -5.40 39.02 -7.17
N SER A 34 -5.81 39.10 -8.43
CA SER A 34 -7.21 39.13 -8.88
C SER A 34 -7.78 37.72 -9.06
N ASP A 35 -7.24 36.71 -8.37
CA ASP A 35 -7.64 35.31 -8.49
C ASP A 35 -8.86 34.97 -7.62
N ALA A 36 -9.19 35.77 -6.61
CA ALA A 36 -10.32 35.51 -5.72
C ALA A 36 -11.61 36.26 -6.11
N ILE A 37 -12.02 36.21 -7.38
CA ILE A 37 -13.41 36.55 -7.74
C ILE A 37 -14.31 35.36 -7.34
N SER A 38 -14.81 35.37 -6.10
CA SER A 38 -15.93 34.50 -5.70
C SER A 38 -17.24 35.06 -6.28
N GLY A 39 -17.34 35.02 -7.61
CA GLY A 39 -18.60 35.29 -8.30
C GLY A 39 -19.66 34.29 -7.84
N SER A 40 -20.89 34.75 -7.69
CA SER A 40 -22.10 33.99 -7.32
C SER A 40 -22.52 32.94 -8.36
N ALA A 41 -21.57 32.28 -9.01
CA ALA A 41 -21.80 31.04 -9.72
C ALA A 41 -22.11 29.97 -8.69
N SER A 42 -23.34 29.44 -8.72
CA SER A 42 -23.61 28.14 -8.10
C SER A 42 -22.48 27.19 -8.51
N PRO A 43 -21.75 26.56 -7.57
CA PRO A 43 -20.57 25.78 -7.91
C PRO A 43 -20.99 24.68 -8.88
N LYS A 44 -20.69 24.89 -10.16
CA LYS A 44 -20.87 23.89 -11.19
C LYS A 44 -19.92 22.77 -10.79
N ALA A 45 -20.47 21.62 -10.43
CA ALA A 45 -19.69 20.48 -9.96
C ALA A 45 -18.51 20.25 -10.93
N PRO A 46 -17.29 20.01 -10.42
CA PRO A 46 -16.11 19.82 -11.25
C PRO A 46 -16.38 18.71 -12.28
N SER A 47 -15.95 18.90 -13.52
CA SER A 47 -16.16 17.91 -14.60
C SER A 47 -15.26 16.68 -14.48
N SER A 48 -14.32 16.67 -13.52
CA SER A 48 -13.49 15.52 -13.19
C SER A 48 -14.08 14.72 -12.04
N PRO A 49 -13.84 13.40 -11.97
CA PRO A 49 -14.16 12.61 -10.78
C PRO A 49 -13.54 13.22 -9.52
N ILE A 50 -14.28 13.18 -8.41
CA ILE A 50 -13.78 13.63 -7.11
C ILE A 50 -12.68 12.66 -6.67
N PRO A 51 -11.46 13.13 -6.36
CA PRO A 51 -10.42 12.29 -5.77
C PRO A 51 -10.90 11.68 -4.46
N LYS A 52 -10.68 10.38 -4.28
CA LYS A 52 -11.07 9.65 -3.06
C LYS A 52 -9.86 9.34 -2.19
N THR A 53 -10.08 9.39 -0.89
CA THR A 53 -9.10 9.04 0.14
C THR A 53 -9.40 7.67 0.71
N ARG A 54 -8.42 6.76 0.65
CA ARG A 54 -8.52 5.42 1.24
C ARG A 54 -7.46 5.24 2.31
N VAL A 55 -7.88 4.79 3.48
CA VAL A 55 -7.01 4.46 4.62
C VAL A 55 -6.98 2.95 4.81
N GLU A 56 -5.78 2.40 4.94
CA GLU A 56 -5.55 0.98 5.18
C GLU A 56 -4.90 0.78 6.55
N ARG A 57 -5.57 0.06 7.44
CA ARG A 57 -5.02 -0.31 8.75
C ARG A 57 -4.31 -1.65 8.68
N VAL A 58 -3.22 -1.79 9.43
CA VAL A 58 -2.46 -3.04 9.54
C VAL A 58 -2.98 -3.90 10.71
N ASP A 59 -3.63 -3.28 11.69
CA ASP A 59 -4.16 -3.94 12.87
C ASP A 59 -5.64 -3.63 13.13
N ASP A 60 -6.32 -4.60 13.75
CA ASP A 60 -7.73 -4.50 14.16
C ASP A 60 -7.91 -3.90 15.56
N LYS A 61 -6.81 -3.54 16.25
CA LYS A 61 -6.84 -3.07 17.63
C LYS A 61 -7.16 -1.56 17.67
N PRO A 62 -8.12 -1.13 18.51
CA PRO A 62 -8.44 0.28 18.63
C PRO A 62 -7.26 1.05 19.26
N ALA A 63 -6.83 2.12 18.60
CA ALA A 63 -5.82 3.03 19.14
C ALA A 63 -6.43 3.96 20.20
N TYR A 64 -5.58 4.62 21.01
CA TYR A 64 -6.02 5.54 22.07
C TYR A 64 -7.03 6.60 21.60
N GLY A 65 -6.87 7.11 20.36
CA GLY A 65 -7.79 8.08 19.76
C GLY A 65 -9.06 7.51 19.13
N GLU A 66 -9.30 6.19 19.20
CA GLU A 66 -10.53 5.54 18.72
C GLU A 66 -11.44 5.07 19.86
N VAL A 67 -10.91 5.02 21.08
CA VAL A 67 -11.65 4.57 22.26
C VAL A 67 -12.50 5.72 22.81
N PRO A 68 -13.84 5.56 22.94
CA PRO A 68 -14.69 6.59 23.53
C PRO A 68 -14.26 6.95 24.96
N GLY A 69 -14.33 8.24 25.29
CA GLY A 69 -13.98 8.76 26.61
C GLY A 69 -12.51 9.16 26.79
N THR A 70 -11.64 8.96 25.78
CA THR A 70 -10.27 9.50 25.80
C THR A 70 -10.25 10.95 25.30
N GLN A 71 -9.27 11.74 25.75
CA GLN A 71 -9.07 13.11 25.25
C GLN A 71 -8.76 13.12 23.75
N ALA A 72 -8.00 12.13 23.26
CA ALA A 72 -7.65 12.01 21.86
C ALA A 72 -8.87 11.68 20.99
N TYR A 73 -9.81 10.88 21.50
CA TYR A 73 -11.09 10.62 20.81
C TYR A 73 -11.90 11.89 20.63
N ALA A 74 -12.06 12.70 21.69
CA ALA A 74 -12.80 13.96 21.63
C ALA A 74 -12.18 14.97 20.65
N MET A 75 -10.85 15.01 20.54
CA MET A 75 -10.16 15.85 19.54
C MET A 75 -10.43 15.34 18.12
N ARG A 76 -10.43 14.02 17.92
CA ARG A 76 -10.70 13.36 16.62
C ARG A 76 -12.15 13.43 16.15
N GLU A 77 -13.12 13.70 17.03
CA GLU A 77 -14.52 13.88 16.62
C GLU A 77 -14.70 15.06 15.65
N GLY A 78 -13.78 16.04 15.67
CA GLY A 78 -13.74 17.14 14.72
C GLY A 78 -13.01 16.84 13.40
N ASP A 79 -12.31 15.71 13.30
CA ASP A 79 -11.56 15.34 12.10
C ASP A 79 -12.48 14.82 10.99
N ALA A 80 -12.10 15.05 9.73
CA ALA A 80 -12.81 14.49 8.60
C ALA A 80 -12.61 12.96 8.51
N LYS A 81 -13.67 12.23 8.17
CA LYS A 81 -13.61 10.77 7.94
C LYS A 81 -13.12 10.49 6.51
N PRO A 82 -12.25 9.47 6.30
CA PRO A 82 -11.85 9.05 4.97
C PRO A 82 -13.04 8.45 4.20
N ASP A 83 -12.95 8.45 2.87
CA ASP A 83 -14.00 7.90 2.01
C ASP A 83 -14.07 6.36 2.13
N GLU A 84 -12.90 5.72 2.13
CA GLU A 84 -12.76 4.27 2.19
C GLU A 84 -11.83 3.86 3.34
N PHE A 85 -12.21 2.79 4.05
CA PHE A 85 -11.45 2.25 5.16
C PHE A 85 -11.36 0.73 5.04
N ALA A 86 -10.15 0.19 4.98
CA ALA A 86 -9.90 -1.24 4.90
C ALA A 86 -8.90 -1.66 6.00
N ILE A 87 -9.08 -2.84 6.57
CA ILE A 87 -8.10 -3.44 7.48
C ILE A 87 -7.43 -4.57 6.72
N ILE A 88 -6.13 -4.42 6.50
CA ILE A 88 -5.30 -5.42 5.84
C ILE A 88 -5.03 -6.51 6.89
N PRO A 89 -5.50 -7.74 6.66
CA PRO A 89 -5.10 -8.85 7.51
C PRO A 89 -3.58 -9.05 7.40
N ASP A 90 -2.95 -9.35 8.54
CA ASP A 90 -1.53 -9.66 8.63
C ASP A 90 -1.15 -10.66 7.51
N PRO A 91 -0.14 -10.35 6.66
CA PRO A 91 0.29 -11.27 5.61
C PRO A 91 0.61 -12.66 6.18
N ASP A 92 1.09 -12.75 7.42
CA ASP A 92 1.41 -14.01 8.08
C ASP A 92 0.16 -14.82 8.44
N ALA A 93 -0.98 -14.16 8.68
CA ALA A 93 -2.25 -14.83 8.96
C ALA A 93 -2.79 -15.56 7.72
N LYS A 94 -2.50 -15.07 6.50
CA LYS A 94 -2.90 -15.74 5.25
C LYS A 94 -2.04 -16.96 4.91
N LEU A 95 -0.81 -17.03 5.41
CA LEU A 95 0.11 -18.16 5.16
C LEU A 95 -0.29 -19.43 5.92
N THR A 96 -1.19 -19.33 6.89
CA THR A 96 -1.69 -20.50 7.64
C THR A 96 -2.74 -21.31 6.89
N ALA A 97 -3.30 -20.79 5.79
CA ALA A 97 -4.36 -21.46 5.03
C ALA A 97 -3.86 -22.27 3.82
N GLU A 98 -2.63 -22.02 3.36
CA GLU A 98 -1.99 -22.78 2.29
C GLU A 98 -0.81 -23.53 2.93
N GLU A 99 -0.95 -24.84 3.10
CA GLU A 99 -0.01 -25.77 3.74
C GLU A 99 1.47 -25.31 3.72
N HIS A 100 1.87 -24.60 4.77
CA HIS A 100 3.24 -24.22 5.00
C HIS A 100 3.99 -25.48 5.46
N ASP A 101 4.56 -26.23 4.52
CA ASP A 101 5.56 -27.26 4.80
C ASP A 101 6.75 -26.54 5.46
N GLU A 102 6.78 -26.52 6.80
CA GLU A 102 7.79 -25.83 7.64
C GLU A 102 9.24 -26.23 7.32
N ARG A 103 9.43 -27.23 6.45
CA ARG A 103 10.71 -27.67 5.92
C ARG A 103 11.24 -26.82 4.77
N ARG A 104 10.48 -25.83 4.27
CA ARG A 104 10.91 -25.00 3.13
C ARG A 104 11.40 -23.63 3.62
N PRO A 105 12.61 -23.20 3.23
CA PRO A 105 13.11 -21.87 3.59
C PRO A 105 12.22 -20.78 2.97
N SER A 106 11.82 -19.82 3.79
CA SER A 106 11.01 -18.67 3.38
C SER A 106 11.87 -17.44 3.16
N THR A 107 11.48 -16.61 2.19
CA THR A 107 12.05 -15.26 2.02
C THR A 107 11.65 -14.34 3.17
N PRO A 108 12.37 -13.21 3.42
CA PRO A 108 12.01 -12.21 4.43
C PRO A 108 10.60 -11.62 4.31
N GLY A 109 9.92 -11.81 3.18
CA GLY A 109 8.53 -11.41 2.97
C GLY A 109 7.51 -12.55 3.10
N GLY A 110 7.86 -13.65 3.77
CA GLY A 110 6.96 -14.78 4.06
C GLY A 110 6.57 -15.62 2.84
N ARG A 111 7.15 -15.36 1.67
CA ARG A 111 6.84 -16.09 0.44
C ARG A 111 7.82 -17.26 0.27
N PRO A 112 7.35 -18.45 -0.16
CA PRO A 112 8.23 -19.57 -0.45
C PRO A 112 9.21 -19.21 -1.57
N ILE A 113 10.47 -19.63 -1.42
CA ILE A 113 11.50 -19.41 -2.45
C ILE A 113 11.11 -20.22 -3.70
N PRO A 114 10.97 -19.58 -4.89
CA PRO A 114 10.73 -20.29 -6.13
C PRO A 114 11.90 -21.22 -6.46
N LYS A 115 11.59 -22.45 -6.88
CA LYS A 115 12.60 -23.44 -7.30
C LYS A 115 12.67 -23.52 -8.83
N THR A 116 13.88 -23.66 -9.34
CA THR A 116 14.18 -23.91 -10.75
C THR A 116 14.25 -25.41 -11.00
N VAL A 117 13.56 -25.88 -12.05
CA VAL A 117 13.53 -27.29 -12.44
C VAL A 117 13.93 -27.39 -13.91
N VAL A 118 14.91 -28.23 -14.21
CA VAL A 118 15.36 -28.54 -15.56
C VAL A 118 15.03 -30.00 -15.86
N GLU A 119 14.35 -30.25 -16.97
CA GLU A 119 14.03 -31.59 -17.46
C GLU A 119 14.86 -31.88 -18.72
N GLU A 120 15.64 -32.96 -18.68
CA GLU A 120 16.48 -33.41 -19.76
C GLU A 120 15.70 -34.35 -20.68
N THR A 121 15.63 -33.99 -21.95
CA THR A 121 15.08 -34.86 -22.98
C THR A 121 16.15 -35.83 -23.48
N PRO A 122 15.78 -37.06 -23.90
CA PRO A 122 16.73 -37.97 -24.52
C PRO A 122 17.35 -37.35 -25.78
N ASP A 123 18.65 -37.57 -25.97
CA ASP A 123 19.35 -37.09 -27.15
C ASP A 123 18.76 -37.67 -28.44
N SER A 124 18.52 -36.78 -29.40
CA SER A 124 18.10 -37.17 -30.75
C SER A 124 19.33 -37.57 -31.59
N ALA A 125 19.15 -38.46 -32.56
CA ALA A 125 20.25 -38.88 -33.44
C ALA A 125 20.85 -37.66 -34.16
N GLY A 126 22.14 -37.39 -33.90
CA GLY A 126 22.85 -36.22 -34.43
C GLY A 126 22.89 -35.00 -33.51
N ALA A 127 22.39 -35.11 -32.27
CA ALA A 127 22.62 -34.09 -31.25
C ALA A 127 24.12 -33.93 -30.98
N VAL A 128 24.59 -32.69 -30.97
CA VAL A 128 25.98 -32.34 -30.67
C VAL A 128 25.96 -31.23 -29.62
N THR A 129 26.57 -31.47 -28.48
CA THR A 129 26.86 -30.43 -27.48
C THR A 129 28.18 -29.76 -27.86
N HIS A 130 28.17 -28.44 -27.98
CA HIS A 130 29.39 -27.68 -28.26
C HIS A 130 30.16 -27.42 -26.96
N PRO A 131 31.48 -27.66 -26.91
CA PRO A 131 32.27 -27.49 -25.68
C PRO A 131 32.28 -26.03 -25.18
N GLU A 132 32.16 -25.07 -26.09
CA GLU A 132 32.05 -23.64 -25.74
C GLU A 132 30.75 -23.32 -24.97
N VAL A 133 29.67 -24.08 -25.22
CA VAL A 133 28.40 -23.92 -24.51
C VAL A 133 28.52 -24.43 -23.08
N GLU A 134 29.24 -25.54 -22.87
CA GLU A 134 29.51 -26.07 -21.53
C GLU A 134 30.34 -25.09 -20.68
N GLU A 135 31.34 -24.42 -21.26
CA GLU A 135 32.13 -23.42 -20.54
C GLU A 135 31.29 -22.19 -20.12
N ARG A 136 30.34 -21.76 -20.96
CA ARG A 136 29.42 -20.66 -20.62
C ARG A 136 28.45 -21.05 -19.50
N HIS A 137 27.99 -22.28 -19.44
CA HIS A 137 27.10 -22.72 -18.37
C HIS A 137 27.79 -22.90 -17.02
N ARG A 138 29.14 -22.91 -16.96
CA ARG A 138 29.88 -22.98 -15.68
C ARG A 138 29.77 -21.72 -14.84
N VAL A 139 29.48 -20.57 -15.45
CA VAL A 139 29.27 -19.30 -14.72
C VAL A 139 27.82 -19.12 -14.30
N ASP A 140 26.90 -19.91 -14.86
CA ASP A 140 25.50 -19.89 -14.48
C ASP A 140 25.27 -20.63 -13.16
N SER A 141 24.23 -20.25 -12.44
CA SER A 141 23.81 -20.99 -11.24
C SER A 141 23.20 -22.33 -11.63
N PRO A 142 23.55 -23.43 -10.93
CA PRO A 142 22.92 -24.73 -11.18
C PRO A 142 21.43 -24.70 -10.79
N PRO A 143 20.58 -25.49 -11.45
CA PRO A 143 19.18 -25.61 -11.08
C PRO A 143 19.02 -26.32 -9.74
N ASP A 144 17.90 -26.07 -9.08
CA ASP A 144 17.57 -26.69 -7.79
C ASP A 144 17.15 -28.16 -7.98
N VAL A 145 16.51 -28.49 -9.10
CA VAL A 145 16.12 -29.85 -9.46
C VAL A 145 16.48 -30.16 -10.92
N LEU A 146 17.19 -31.25 -11.14
CA LEU A 146 17.46 -31.81 -12.45
C LEU A 146 16.71 -33.13 -12.62
N VAL A 147 15.83 -33.21 -13.61
CA VAL A 147 15.12 -34.42 -14.00
C VAL A 147 15.82 -34.99 -15.23
N LYS A 148 16.49 -36.12 -15.07
CA LYS A 148 17.16 -36.82 -16.17
C LYS A 148 16.14 -37.44 -17.14
N ALA A 149 16.60 -37.79 -18.34
CA ALA A 149 15.77 -38.45 -19.36
C ALA A 149 15.19 -39.82 -18.93
N ASP A 150 15.77 -40.46 -17.91
CA ASP A 150 15.25 -41.69 -17.29
C ASP A 150 14.17 -41.43 -16.21
N GLY A 151 13.83 -40.16 -15.98
CA GLY A 151 12.90 -39.72 -14.95
C GLY A 151 13.52 -39.62 -13.55
N GLN A 152 14.82 -39.88 -13.40
CA GLN A 152 15.51 -39.74 -12.12
C GLN A 152 15.63 -38.25 -11.76
N LYS A 153 15.10 -37.88 -10.59
CA LYS A 153 15.23 -36.53 -10.03
C LYS A 153 16.47 -36.44 -9.16
N ILE A 154 17.29 -35.42 -9.42
CA ILE A 154 18.43 -35.02 -8.61
C ILE A 154 18.11 -33.65 -8.04
N GLU A 155 17.99 -33.55 -6.71
CA GLU A 155 17.79 -32.28 -6.03
C GLU A 155 19.15 -31.77 -5.54
N ASN A 156 19.51 -30.55 -5.94
CA ASN A 156 20.70 -29.87 -5.45
C ASN A 156 20.29 -29.06 -4.23
N GLU A 157 20.60 -29.55 -3.03
CA GLU A 157 20.42 -28.77 -1.81
C GLU A 157 21.44 -27.60 -1.82
N LYS A 158 20.97 -26.40 -2.14
CA LYS A 158 21.77 -25.18 -1.95
C LYS A 158 21.97 -24.95 -0.46
N GLY A 159 23.16 -25.32 0.01
CA GLY A 159 23.94 -24.65 1.06
C GLY A 159 23.16 -24.20 2.31
N GLY A 160 23.10 -25.08 3.30
CA GLY A 160 23.03 -24.64 4.70
C GLY A 160 24.33 -23.90 5.02
N ASP A 161 24.27 -22.57 5.01
CA ASP A 161 25.29 -21.70 5.60
C ASP A 161 25.27 -21.90 7.13
N ASN A 162 25.95 -22.95 7.61
CA ASN A 162 26.39 -23.02 8.99
C ASN A 162 27.69 -22.21 9.10
N GLY A 163 27.55 -20.88 9.03
CA GLY A 163 28.56 -19.94 9.51
C GLY A 163 28.72 -20.09 11.02
N THR A 164 29.49 -21.08 11.46
CA THR A 164 30.05 -21.10 12.82
C THR A 164 31.12 -20.02 12.87
N ASP A 165 30.75 -18.82 13.32
CA ASP A 165 31.70 -17.81 13.78
C ASP A 165 32.26 -18.28 15.14
N ALA A 166 33.58 -18.36 15.24
CA ALA A 166 34.33 -18.78 16.42
C ALA A 166 35.48 -17.82 16.67
#